data_AF-A0A2N5KGP7-F1
#
_entry.id   AF-A0A2N5KGP7-F1
#
_cell.length_a   1.000
_cell.length_b   1.000
_cell.length_c   1.000
_cell.angle_alpha   90.00
_cell.angle_beta   90.00
_cell.angle_gamma   90.00
#
_symmetry.space_group_name_H-M   'P 1'
#
loop_
_entity.id
_entity.type
_entity.pdbx_description
1 polymer ?
#
loop_
_entity_poly.entity_id
_entity_poly.type
_entity_poly.pdbx_seq_one_letter_code
_entity_poly.pdbx_strand_id
1 'polypeptide(L)'
;MIFYAATLLFLANFALGVLVQLGIVDTKPFRWLHHALFFAVFASAAAAVLAGFYWGAPYRWALVPVLGLFVVLPYVRAGTRGHATLACTALVFYAVGLAQSV
;
A
#
# COMPACT_ATOMS: atom_id res chain seq x y z
N MET A 1 5.06 6.92 14.33
CA MET A 1 3.73 7.46 13.95
C MET A 1 3.45 7.39 12.46
N ILE A 2 4.26 8.04 11.60
CA ILE A 2 4.00 8.07 10.14
C ILE A 2 3.93 6.69 9.48
N PHE A 3 4.80 5.76 9.89
CA PHE A 3 4.77 4.38 9.38
C PHE A 3 3.44 3.68 9.69
N TYR A 4 2.96 3.72 10.94
CA TYR A 4 1.69 3.11 11.31
C TYR A 4 0.51 3.73 10.56
N ALA A 5 0.52 5.05 10.35
CA ALA A 5 -0.50 5.72 9.52
C ALA A 5 -0.46 5.21 8.07
N ALA A 6 0.73 5.07 7.47
CA ALA A 6 0.89 4.51 6.13
C ALA A 6 0.41 3.05 6.06
N THR A 7 0.71 2.24 7.09
CA THR A 7 0.23 0.85 7.20
C THR A 7 -1.30 0.79 7.28
N LEU A 8 -1.94 1.64 8.09
CA LEU A 8 -3.40 1.66 8.21
C LEU A 8 -4.06 2.09 6.90
N LEU A 9 -3.54 3.11 6.23
CA LEU A 9 -4.03 3.54 4.91
C LEU A 9 -3.87 2.43 3.88
N PHE A 10 -2.70 1.76 3.86
CA PHE A 10 -2.47 0.62 2.99
C PHE A 10 -3.47 -0.51 3.25
N LEU A 11 -3.68 -0.89 4.52
CA LEU A 11 -4.63 -1.95 4.89
C LEU A 11 -6.07 -1.60 4.51
N ALA A 12 -6.49 -0.33 4.69
CA ALA A 12 -7.81 0.12 4.25
C ALA A 12 -7.98 0.00 2.73
N ASN A 13 -6.96 0.42 1.96
CA ASN A 13 -6.97 0.29 0.50
C ASN A 13 -6.91 -1.16 0.03
N PHE A 14 -6.10 -1.98 0.69
CA PHE A 14 -5.98 -3.41 0.41
C PHE A 14 -7.30 -4.13 0.68
N ALA A 15 -7.94 -3.86 1.83
CA ALA A 15 -9.24 -4.42 2.17
C ALA A 15 -10.31 -4.01 1.14
N LEU A 16 -10.35 -2.73 0.73
CA LEU A 16 -11.23 -2.29 -0.35
C LEU A 16 -10.95 -3.08 -1.65
N GLY A 17 -9.68 -3.29 -2.01
CA GLY A 17 -9.28 -4.09 -3.17
C GLY A 17 -9.77 -5.54 -3.09
N VAL A 18 -9.68 -6.17 -1.92
CA VAL A 18 -10.20 -7.53 -1.69
C VAL A 18 -11.72 -7.55 -1.83
N LEU A 19 -12.44 -6.61 -1.21
CA LEU A 19 -13.90 -6.53 -1.31
C LEU A 19 -14.37 -6.33 -2.76
N VAL A 20 -13.63 -5.56 -3.55
CA VAL A 20 -13.90 -5.38 -4.98
C VAL A 20 -13.63 -6.66 -5.76
N GLN A 21 -12.53 -7.36 -5.50
CA GLN A 21 -12.21 -8.63 -6.17
C GLN A 21 -13.22 -9.74 -5.86
N LEU A 22 -13.75 -9.76 -4.64
CA LEU A 22 -14.80 -10.69 -4.21
C LEU A 22 -16.20 -10.28 -4.69
N GLY A 23 -16.34 -9.12 -5.34
CA GLY A 23 -17.64 -8.62 -5.81
C GLY A 23 -18.57 -8.13 -4.70
N ILE A 24 -18.06 -7.93 -3.48
CA ILE A 24 -18.83 -7.42 -2.33
C ILE A 24 -19.06 -5.91 -2.46
N VAL A 25 -18.09 -5.19 -3.04
CA VAL A 25 -18.15 -3.74 -3.25
C VAL A 25 -17.93 -3.42 -4.73
N ASP A 26 -18.83 -2.64 -5.34
CA ASP A 26 -18.61 -2.06 -6.67
C ASP A 26 -18.14 -0.61 -6.53
N THR A 27 -16.87 -0.35 -6.87
CA THR A 27 -16.28 1.00 -6.86
C THR A 27 -16.53 1.79 -8.15
N LYS A 28 -17.21 1.23 -9.17
CA LYS A 28 -17.48 1.94 -10.44
C LYS A 28 -18.08 3.34 -10.26
N PRO A 29 -19.04 3.59 -9.35
CA PRO A 29 -19.61 4.93 -9.16
C PRO A 29 -18.64 5.91 -8.48
N PHE A 30 -17.63 5.42 -7.76
CA PHE A 30 -16.73 6.22 -6.93
C PHE A 30 -15.25 5.85 -7.13
N ARG A 31 -14.86 5.55 -8.38
CA ARG A 31 -13.46 5.22 -8.74
C ARG A 31 -12.46 6.28 -8.30
N TRP A 32 -12.88 7.56 -8.31
CA TRP A 32 -12.07 8.67 -7.85
C TRP A 32 -11.65 8.51 -6.39
N LEU A 33 -12.51 7.96 -5.52
CA LEU A 33 -12.22 7.74 -4.10
C LEU A 33 -11.18 6.63 -3.93
N HIS A 34 -11.30 5.54 -4.70
CA HIS A 34 -10.29 4.48 -4.71
C HIS A 34 -8.92 5.01 -5.16
N HIS A 35 -8.89 5.83 -6.22
CA HIS A 35 -7.65 6.47 -6.66
C HIS A 35 -7.09 7.47 -5.66
N ALA A 36 -7.93 8.31 -5.05
CA ALA A 36 -7.53 9.25 -4.01
C ALA A 36 -6.93 8.51 -2.79
N LEU A 37 -7.57 7.41 -2.38
CA LEU A 37 -7.07 6.54 -1.33
C LEU A 37 -5.71 5.94 -1.73
N PHE A 38 -5.57 5.42 -2.95
CA PHE A 38 -4.28 4.91 -3.44
C PHE A 38 -3.18 5.98 -3.41
N PHE A 39 -3.46 7.22 -3.84
CA PHE A 39 -2.48 8.31 -3.75
C PHE A 39 -2.12 8.65 -2.29
N ALA A 40 -3.08 8.60 -1.37
CA ALA A 40 -2.81 8.77 0.05
C ALA A 40 -1.91 7.64 0.60
N VAL A 41 -2.13 6.39 0.19
CA VAL A 41 -1.25 5.26 0.51
C VAL A 41 0.15 5.51 -0.06
N PHE A 42 0.27 5.91 -1.32
CA PHE A 42 1.56 6.18 -1.94
C PHE A 42 2.30 7.29 -1.19
N ALA A 43 1.67 8.46 -1.01
CA ALA A 43 2.29 9.60 -0.37
C ALA A 43 2.71 9.30 1.08
N SER A 44 1.86 8.61 1.85
CA SER A 44 2.20 8.20 3.20
C SER A 44 3.32 7.17 3.26
N ALA A 45 3.38 6.22 2.31
CA ALA A 45 4.50 5.28 2.19
C ALA A 45 5.82 6.00 1.88
N ALA A 46 5.80 6.97 0.94
CA ALA A 46 6.97 7.78 0.61
C ALA A 46 7.42 8.62 1.82
N ALA A 47 6.49 9.26 2.52
CA ALA A 47 6.78 10.00 3.75
C ALA A 47 7.34 9.08 4.85
N ALA A 48 6.82 7.86 4.98
CA ALA A 48 7.33 6.88 5.93
C ALA A 48 8.75 6.43 5.56
N VAL A 49 9.05 6.14 4.30
CA VAL A 49 10.43 5.85 3.84
C VAL A 49 11.37 6.99 4.20
N LEU A 50 11.03 8.22 3.83
CA LEU A 50 11.85 9.41 4.13
C LEU A 50 12.08 9.58 5.63
N ALA A 51 11.03 9.49 6.44
CA ALA A 51 11.14 9.57 7.89
C ALA A 51 11.95 8.40 8.47
N GLY A 52 11.81 7.20 7.91
CA GLY A 52 12.55 6.02 8.32
C GLY A 52 14.05 6.16 8.08
N PHE A 53 14.46 6.76 6.96
CA PHE A 53 15.86 7.09 6.73
C PHE A 53 16.35 8.23 7.62
N TYR A 54 15.57 9.30 7.76
CA TYR A 54 15.94 10.47 8.56
C TYR A 54 16.14 10.14 10.04
N TRP A 55 15.26 9.32 10.62
CA TRP A 55 15.29 8.93 12.04
C TRP A 55 15.97 7.58 12.29
N GLY A 56 16.51 6.96 11.25
CA GLY A 56 17.18 5.67 11.38
C GLY A 56 16.28 4.49 11.78
N ALA A 57 14.99 4.52 11.42
CA ALA A 57 14.01 3.53 11.86
C ALA A 57 14.23 2.13 11.25
N PRO A 58 13.87 1.05 11.97
CA PRO A 58 14.06 -0.33 11.50
C PRO A 58 13.37 -0.64 10.17
N TYR A 59 12.13 -0.20 9.99
CA TYR A 59 11.30 -0.48 8.81
C TYR A 59 11.79 0.16 7.49
N ARG A 60 12.78 1.06 7.54
CA ARG A 60 13.17 1.92 6.42
C ARG A 60 13.46 1.15 5.14
N TRP A 61 14.18 0.03 5.26
CA TRP A 61 14.59 -0.79 4.11
C TRP A 61 13.44 -1.67 3.60
N ALA A 62 12.56 -2.13 4.49
CA ALA A 62 11.41 -2.95 4.12
C ALA A 62 10.41 -2.18 3.25
N LEU A 63 10.28 -0.86 3.42
CA LEU A 63 9.36 -0.04 2.63
C LEU A 63 9.90 0.41 1.27
N VAL A 64 11.22 0.35 1.02
CA VAL A 64 11.78 0.80 -0.27
C VAL A 64 11.17 0.04 -1.46
N PRO A 65 11.06 -1.31 -1.44
CA PRO A 65 10.42 -2.06 -2.52
C PRO A 65 8.94 -1.71 -2.73
N VAL A 66 8.23 -1.30 -1.66
CA VAL A 66 6.81 -0.90 -1.74
C VAL A 66 6.62 0.27 -2.70
N LEU A 67 7.52 1.26 -2.69
CA LEU A 67 7.45 2.39 -3.61
C LEU A 67 7.58 1.93 -5.06
N GLY A 68 8.50 1.01 -5.34
CA GLY A 68 8.65 0.40 -6.67
C GLY A 68 7.38 -0.32 -7.11
N LEU A 69 6.79 -1.13 -6.22
CA LEU A 69 5.53 -1.84 -6.50
C LEU A 69 4.38 -0.87 -6.78
N PHE A 70 4.29 0.24 -6.04
CA PHE A 70 3.25 1.25 -6.26
C PHE A 70 3.44 2.04 -7.55
N VAL A 71 4.67 2.24 -8.03
CA VAL A 71 4.91 2.79 -9.37
C VAL A 71 4.39 1.82 -10.44
N VAL A 72 4.60 0.50 -10.26
CA VAL A 72 4.18 -0.52 -11.23
C VAL A 72 2.66 -0.76 -11.21
N LEU A 73 2.01 -0.65 -10.04
CA LEU A 73 0.62 -1.03 -9.81
C LEU A 73 -0.39 -0.43 -10.84
N PRO A 74 -0.33 0.86 -11.21
CA PRO A 74 -1.28 1.47 -12.16
C PRO A 74 -1.15 0.93 -13.58
N TYR A 75 0.02 0.37 -13.95
CA TYR A 75 0.24 -0.23 -15.26
C TYR A 75 -0.32 -1.65 -15.37
N VAL A 76 -0.74 -2.26 -14.25
CA VAL A 76 -1.37 -3.57 -14.22
C VAL A 76 -2.86 -3.43 -14.01
N ARG A 77 -3.65 -3.96 -14.96
CA ARG A 77 -5.12 -3.88 -14.95
C ARG A 77 -5.68 -4.31 -13.60
N ALA A 78 -6.45 -3.41 -12.96
CA ALA A 78 -7.15 -3.69 -11.71
C ALA A 78 -8.10 -4.90 -11.85
N GLY A 79 -8.23 -5.67 -10.75
CA GLY A 79 -9.05 -6.88 -10.71
C GLY A 79 -8.42 -8.12 -11.36
N THR A 80 -7.17 -8.04 -11.83
CA THR A 80 -6.44 -9.20 -12.37
C THR A 80 -5.56 -9.86 -11.30
N ARG A 81 -5.15 -11.11 -11.55
CA ARG A 81 -4.17 -11.82 -10.69
C ARG A 81 -2.87 -11.04 -10.54
N GLY A 82 -2.36 -10.42 -11.61
CA GLY A 82 -1.13 -9.61 -11.54
C GLY A 82 -1.26 -8.43 -10.58
N HIS A 83 -2.40 -7.73 -10.62
CA HIS A 83 -2.66 -6.62 -9.69
C HIS A 83 -2.75 -7.12 -8.24
N ALA A 84 -3.42 -8.25 -8.02
CA ALA A 84 -3.49 -8.88 -6.70
C ALA A 84 -2.10 -9.30 -6.20
N THR A 85 -1.26 -9.89 -7.05
CA THR A 85 0.11 -10.27 -6.70
C THR A 85 0.91 -9.07 -6.23
N LEU A 86 0.90 -7.95 -6.96
CA LEU A 86 1.63 -6.74 -6.55
C LEU A 86 1.15 -6.20 -5.19
N ALA A 87 -0.17 -6.16 -4.97
CA ALA A 87 -0.74 -5.70 -3.70
C ALA A 87 -0.36 -6.64 -2.53
N CYS A 88 -0.43 -7.96 -2.74
CA CYS A 88 -0.02 -8.95 -1.75
C CYS A 88 1.49 -8.88 -1.47
N THR A 89 2.33 -8.66 -2.48
CA THR A 89 3.76 -8.47 -2.28
C THR A 89 4.02 -7.22 -1.43
N ALA A 90 3.32 -6.11 -1.69
CA ALA A 90 3.42 -4.92 -0.84
C ALA A 90 2.99 -5.21 0.61
N LEU A 91 1.93 -6.01 0.82
CA LEU A 91 1.48 -6.43 2.16
C LEU A 91 2.59 -7.18 2.92
N VAL A 92 3.32 -8.08 2.26
CA VAL A 92 4.46 -8.78 2.89
C VAL A 92 5.52 -7.79 3.36
N PHE A 93 5.88 -6.79 2.55
CA PHE A 93 6.85 -5.76 2.94
C PHE A 93 6.37 -4.89 4.11
N TYR A 94 5.09 -4.50 4.13
CA TYR A 94 4.51 -3.81 5.29
C TYR A 94 4.55 -4.67 6.55
N ALA A 95 4.24 -5.98 6.44
CA ALA A 95 4.29 -6.91 7.57
C ALA A 95 5.72 -7.10 8.11
N VAL A 96 6.72 -7.20 7.23
CA VAL A 96 8.14 -7.24 7.61
C VAL A 96 8.55 -5.95 8.32
N GLY A 97 8.19 -4.78 7.78
CA GLY A 97 8.47 -3.49 8.42
C GLY A 97 7.81 -3.38 9.81
N LEU A 98 6.60 -3.93 9.96
CA LEU A 98 5.90 -3.96 11.24
C LEU A 98 6.61 -4.87 12.25
N ALA A 99 7.00 -6.07 11.84
CA ALA A 99 7.73 -7.02 12.67
C ALA A 99 9.11 -6.49 13.11
N GLN A 100 9.73 -5.60 12.32
CA GLN A 100 10.99 -4.93 12.68
C GLN A 100 10.80 -3.75 13.65
N SER A 101 9.57 -3.26 13.80
CA SER A 101 9.24 -2.03 14.53
C SER A 101 8.43 -2.28 15.81
N VAL A 102 8.30 -3.55 16.21
CA VAL A 102 7.70 -3.99 17.48
C VAL A 102 8.78 -4.43 18.46
#